data_AF-A0AAD5GL86-F1
#
_entry.id   AF-A0AAD5GL86-F1
#
_cell.length_a   1.000
_cell.length_b   1.000
_cell.length_c   1.000
_cell.angle_alpha   90.00
_cell.angle_beta   90.00
_cell.angle_gamma   90.00
#
_symmetry.space_group_name_H-M   'P 1'
#
loop_
_entity.id
_entity.type
_entity.pdbx_description
1 polymer ?
#
loop_
_entity_poly.entity_id
_entity_poly.type
_entity_poly.pdbx_seq_one_letter_code
_entity_poly.pdbx_strand_id
1 'polypeptide(L)'
;PDSQVHVHWKGAAEIVLAACTTYMDTNEQLVPLDDGKVEYFKKAIEDMAAGSLRCVAIAYRPLKGETVPTDEDELSSWELPEGDLVLLAIVGLKVCKSNVTS
;
A
#
# COMPACT_ATOMS: atom_id res chain seq x y z
N PRO A 1 25.51 -8.53 -8.50
CA PRO A 1 24.50 -8.48 -7.41
C PRO A 1 23.24 -7.81 -7.93
N ASP A 2 22.12 -8.55 -8.02
CA ASP A 2 20.81 -7.97 -8.31
C ASP A 2 20.40 -7.10 -7.10
N SER A 3 20.79 -5.83 -7.13
CA SER A 3 20.35 -4.86 -6.12
C SER A 3 18.88 -4.56 -6.38
N GLN A 4 17.99 -5.30 -5.71
CA GLN A 4 16.55 -5.06 -5.78
C GLN A 4 16.18 -4.03 -4.72
N VAL A 5 15.51 -2.96 -5.13
CA VAL A 5 15.01 -1.91 -4.23
C VAL A 5 13.51 -2.09 -4.09
N HIS A 6 12.99 -2.05 -2.87
CA HIS A 6 11.55 -2.06 -2.61
C HIS A 6 11.10 -0.67 -2.20
N VAL A 7 10.26 -0.06 -3.01
CA VAL A 7 9.60 1.19 -2.65
C VAL A 7 8.28 0.85 -1.99
N HIS A 8 7.98 1.51 -0.86
CA HIS A 8 6.77 1.26 -0.08
C HIS A 8 5.82 2.46 -0.15
N TRP A 9 4.54 2.16 -0.37
CA TRP A 9 3.44 3.13 -0.34
C TRP A 9 2.60 2.91 0.90
N LYS A 10 2.15 4.03 1.49
CA LYS A 10 1.15 4.05 2.55
C LYS A 10 0.14 5.15 2.25
N GLY A 11 -1.14 4.82 2.29
CA GLY A 11 -2.18 5.80 1.96
C GLY A 11 -3.57 5.36 2.38
N ALA A 12 -4.58 6.13 1.98
CA ALA A 12 -5.97 5.74 2.14
C ALA A 12 -6.20 4.37 1.48
N ALA A 13 -6.85 3.46 2.19
CA ALA A 13 -6.91 2.06 1.77
C ALA A 13 -7.50 1.87 0.36
N GLU A 14 -8.57 2.60 0.03
CA GLU A 14 -9.23 2.53 -1.28
C GLU A 14 -8.33 3.01 -2.42
N ILE A 15 -7.57 4.09 -2.18
CA ILE A 15 -6.69 4.69 -3.20
C ILE A 15 -5.52 3.75 -3.50
N VAL A 16 -4.86 3.25 -2.45
CA VAL A 16 -3.73 2.33 -2.62
C VAL A 16 -4.19 1.01 -3.23
N LEU A 17 -5.35 0.48 -2.82
CA LEU A 17 -5.91 -0.74 -3.41
C LEU A 17 -6.17 -0.58 -4.92
N ALA A 18 -6.66 0.59 -5.36
CA ALA A 18 -6.88 0.87 -6.78
C ALA A 18 -5.59 0.90 -7.62
N ALA A 19 -4.44 1.17 -7.00
CA ALA A 19 -3.12 1.14 -7.64
C ALA A 19 -2.45 -0.24 -7.61
N CYS A 20 -3.02 -1.22 -6.91
CA CYS A 20 -2.45 -2.56 -6.80
C CYS A 20 -2.91 -3.48 -7.94
N THR A 21 -1.99 -4.28 -8.47
CA THR A 21 -2.27 -5.31 -9.49
C THR A 21 -2.09 -6.72 -8.93
N THR A 22 -1.36 -6.85 -7.83
CA THR A 22 -1.14 -8.11 -7.13
C THR A 22 -1.26 -7.91 -5.63
N TYR A 23 -1.43 -8.99 -4.88
CA TYR A 23 -1.37 -8.99 -3.42
C TYR A 23 -0.50 -10.14 -2.93
N MET A 24 0.06 -10.00 -1.74
CA MET A 24 0.80 -11.07 -1.08
C MET A 24 -0.18 -11.94 -0.28
N ASP A 25 -0.21 -13.24 -0.56
CA ASP A 25 -1.06 -14.19 0.16
C ASP A 25 -0.41 -14.67 1.47
N THR A 26 -1.12 -15.53 2.21
CA THR A 26 -0.63 -16.09 3.49
C THR A 26 0.56 -17.03 3.35
N ASN A 27 0.89 -17.46 2.13
CA ASN A 27 2.04 -18.30 1.81
C ASN A 27 3.19 -17.47 1.22
N GLU A 28 3.14 -16.14 1.40
CA GLU A 28 4.12 -15.18 0.89
C GLU A 28 4.25 -15.22 -0.64
N GLN A 29 3.19 -15.66 -1.34
CA GLN A 29 3.15 -15.70 -2.80
C GLN A 29 2.48 -14.46 -3.35
N LEU A 30 3.02 -13.96 -4.47
CA LEU A 30 2.41 -12.87 -5.23
C LEU A 30 1.29 -13.41 -6.11
N VAL A 31 0.07 -13.00 -5.81
CA VAL A 31 -1.13 -13.45 -6.52
C VAL A 31 -1.78 -12.25 -7.23
N PRO A 32 -2.23 -12.40 -8.49
CA PRO A 32 -2.99 -11.35 -9.16
C PRO A 32 -4.23 -10.93 -8.37
N LEU A 33 -4.50 -9.62 -8.34
CA LEU A 33 -5.77 -9.08 -7.86
C LEU A 33 -6.82 -9.28 -8.96
N ASP A 34 -7.59 -10.35 -8.85
CA ASP A 34 -8.81 -10.52 -9.65
C ASP A 34 -9.97 -9.68 -9.09
N ASP A 35 -11.02 -9.50 -9.89
CA ASP A 35 -12.19 -8.68 -9.52
C ASP A 35 -12.83 -9.16 -8.20
N GLY A 36 -12.87 -10.48 -7.96
CA GLY A 36 -13.45 -11.04 -6.74
C GLY A 36 -12.61 -10.72 -5.50
N LYS A 37 -11.28 -10.72 -5.62
CA LYS A 37 -10.35 -10.32 -4.55
C LYS A 37 -10.39 -8.81 -4.32
N VAL A 38 -10.50 -8.01 -5.38
CA VAL A 38 -10.69 -6.56 -5.26
C VAL A 38 -11.98 -6.26 -4.50
N GLU A 39 -13.10 -6.91 -4.84
CA GLU A 39 -14.36 -6.76 -4.11
C GLU A 39 -14.25 -7.21 -2.65
N TYR A 40 -13.58 -8.32 -2.39
CA TYR A 40 -13.31 -8.81 -1.03
C TYR A 40 -12.58 -7.76 -0.18
N PHE A 41 -11.50 -7.17 -0.70
CA PHE A 41 -10.74 -6.14 0.02
C PHE A 41 -11.52 -4.84 0.18
N LYS A 42 -12.28 -4.40 -0.83
CA LYS A 42 -13.17 -3.24 -0.72
C LYS A 42 -14.19 -3.43 0.40
N LYS A 43 -14.84 -4.59 0.45
CA LYS A 43 -15.78 -4.93 1.52
C LYS A 43 -15.12 -4.90 2.90
N ALA A 44 -13.91 -5.44 3.03
CA ALA A 44 -13.17 -5.36 4.29
C ALA A 44 -12.88 -3.90 4.71
N ILE A 45 -12.54 -3.02 3.77
CA ILE A 45 -12.35 -1.59 4.02
C ILE A 45 -13.66 -0.93 4.48
N GLU A 46 -14.77 -1.22 3.81
CA GLU A 46 -16.10 -0.71 4.15
C GLU A 46 -16.53 -1.18 5.55
N ASP A 47 -16.33 -2.45 5.89
CA ASP A 47 -16.63 -3.02 7.20
C ASP A 47 -15.79 -2.35 8.31
N MET A 48 -14.50 -2.10 8.06
CA MET A 48 -13.63 -1.37 8.99
C MET A 48 -14.07 0.10 9.14
N ALA A 49 -14.44 0.75 8.04
CA ALA A 49 -14.91 2.14 8.05
C ALA A 49 -16.25 2.27 8.79
N ALA A 50 -17.16 1.31 8.63
CA ALA A 50 -18.41 1.23 9.40
C ALA A 50 -18.15 1.11 10.91
N GLY A 51 -17.05 0.46 11.30
CA GLY A 51 -16.52 0.43 12.67
C GLY A 51 -15.90 1.74 13.16
N SER A 52 -16.00 2.84 12.39
CA SER A 52 -15.36 4.14 12.65
C SER A 52 -13.82 4.06 12.71
N LEU A 53 -13.22 3.10 12.00
CA LEU A 53 -11.78 2.98 11.86
C LEU A 53 -11.30 3.81 10.66
N ARG A 54 -10.11 4.40 10.79
CA ARG A 54 -9.39 4.99 9.66
C ARG A 54 -8.63 3.88 8.94
N CYS A 55 -9.04 3.57 7.72
CA CYS A 55 -8.45 2.51 6.91
C CYS A 55 -7.21 3.02 6.14
N VAL A 56 -6.08 2.35 6.34
CA VAL A 56 -4.81 2.63 5.65
C VAL A 56 -4.35 1.34 4.98
N ALA A 57 -3.90 1.41 3.73
CA ALA A 57 -3.26 0.27 3.09
C ALA A 57 -1.77 0.53 2.90
N ILE A 58 -1.01 -0.57 2.92
CA ILE A 58 0.42 -0.63 2.70
C ILE A 58 0.65 -1.51 1.48
N ALA A 59 1.44 -1.01 0.54
CA ALA A 59 1.81 -1.72 -0.66
C ALA A 59 3.30 -1.49 -0.96
N TYR A 60 3.88 -2.30 -1.84
CA TYR A 60 5.23 -2.08 -2.32
C TYR A 60 5.35 -2.37 -3.80
N ARG A 61 6.43 -1.88 -4.41
CA ARG A 61 6.82 -2.21 -5.78
C ARG A 61 8.31 -2.55 -5.80
N PRO A 62 8.69 -3.75 -6.29
CA PRO A 62 10.09 -4.07 -6.51
C PRO A 62 10.59 -3.34 -7.76
N LEU A 63 11.67 -2.60 -7.61
CA LEU A 63 12.39 -1.90 -8.66
C LEU A 63 13.80 -2.47 -8.79
N LYS A 64 14.34 -2.40 -10.01
CA LYS A 64 15.76 -2.69 -10.22
C LYS A 64 16.56 -1.52 -9.65
N GLY A 65 17.65 -1.77 -8.93
CA GLY A 65 18.45 -0.71 -8.30
C GLY A 65 18.95 0.34 -9.29
N GLU A 66 19.15 -0.03 -10.55
CA GLU A 66 19.53 0.88 -11.64
C GLU A 66 18.44 1.90 -12.02
N THR A 67 17.18 1.64 -11.64
CA THR A 67 16.04 2.53 -11.91
C THR A 67 15.75 3.52 -10.78
N VAL A 68 16.47 3.39 -9.67
CA VAL A 68 16.32 4.25 -8.49
C VAL A 68 17.49 5.22 -8.46
N PRO A 69 17.26 6.54 -8.57
CA PRO A 69 18.32 7.53 -8.50
C PRO A 69 19.05 7.45 -7.17
N THR A 70 20.38 7.49 -7.23
CA THR A 70 21.25 7.51 -6.04
C THR A 70 21.76 8.92 -5.73
N ASP A 71 21.66 9.84 -6.69
CA ASP A 71 22.02 11.24 -6.55
C ASP A 71 20.85 12.06 -5.98
N GLU A 72 21.14 13.00 -5.08
CA GLU A 72 20.10 13.78 -4.39
C GLU A 72 19.32 14.70 -5.33
N ASP A 73 19.98 15.28 -6.34
CA ASP A 73 19.32 16.19 -7.29
C ASP A 73 18.37 15.39 -8.20
N GLU A 74 18.81 14.23 -8.70
CA GLU A 74 17.96 13.35 -9.50
C GLU A 74 16.78 12.80 -8.68
N LEU A 75 17.01 12.41 -7.43
CA LEU A 75 15.98 11.91 -6.52
C LEU A 75 14.90 12.96 -6.25
N SER A 76 15.27 14.24 -6.16
CA SER A 76 14.32 15.34 -5.94
C SER A 76 13.31 15.53 -7.06
N SER A 77 13.69 15.14 -8.28
CA SER A 77 12.87 15.23 -9.50
C SER A 77 12.25 13.89 -9.92
N TRP A 78 12.51 12.82 -9.16
CA TRP A 78 12.12 11.48 -9.55
C TRP A 78 10.62 11.24 -9.33
N GLU A 79 9.94 10.86 -10.42
CA GLU A 79 8.54 10.46 -10.36
C GLU A 79 8.41 9.02 -9.87
N LEU A 80 7.82 8.87 -8.69
CA LEU A 80 7.54 7.56 -8.12
C LEU A 80 6.48 6.83 -8.96
N PRO A 81 6.68 5.53 -9.25
CA PRO A 81 5.70 4.77 -10.03
C PRO A 81 4.40 4.57 -9.24
N GLU A 82 3.29 5.11 -9.72
CA GLU A 82 2.00 5.10 -9.00
C GLU A 82 1.13 3.84 -9.24
N GLY A 83 1.60 2.86 -10.02
CA GLY A 83 0.85 1.65 -10.37
C GLY A 83 1.62 0.34 -10.17
N ASP A 84 1.04 -0.78 -10.60
CA ASP A 84 1.60 -2.13 -10.48
C ASP A 84 2.05 -2.50 -9.06
N LEU A 85 1.33 -2.01 -8.06
CA LEU A 85 1.70 -2.22 -6.67
C LEU A 85 1.31 -3.63 -6.21
N VAL A 86 2.08 -4.14 -5.26
CA VAL A 86 1.78 -5.36 -4.50
C VAL A 86 1.14 -4.95 -3.18
N LEU A 87 -0.13 -5.27 -2.98
CA LEU A 87 -0.81 -5.04 -1.71
C LEU A 87 -0.24 -5.97 -0.62
N LEU A 88 0.22 -5.39 0.48
CA LEU A 88 0.73 -6.13 1.65
C LEU A 88 -0.31 -6.25 2.74
N ALA A 89 -0.94 -5.13 3.11
CA ALA A 89 -1.84 -5.08 4.25
C ALA A 89 -2.85 -3.94 4.13
N ILE A 90 -4.03 -4.18 4.69
CA ILE A 90 -5.03 -3.15 4.97
C ILE A 90 -5.26 -3.14 6.48
N VAL A 91 -5.11 -1.96 7.09
CA VAL A 91 -5.13 -1.78 8.54
C VAL A 91 -6.19 -0.76 8.91
N GLY A 92 -7.10 -1.13 9.80
CA GLY A 92 -8.06 -0.22 10.42
C GLY A 92 -7.52 0.37 11.72
N LEU A 93 -7.35 1.68 11.77
CA LEU A 93 -6.83 2.41 12.92
C LEU A 93 -7.95 3.13 13.67
N LYS A 94 -8.13 2.83 14.95
CA LYS A 94 -9.04 3.58 15.81
C LYS A 94 -8.33 4.83 16.32
N VAL A 95 -8.85 6.01 15.98
CA VAL A 95 -8.32 7.26 16.51
C VAL A 95 -8.87 7.46 17.93
N CYS A 96 -8.06 7.15 18.93
CA CYS A 96 -8.36 7.51 20.30
C CYS A 96 -8.10 9.02 20.46
N LYS A 97 -9.15 9.81 20.63
CA LYS A 97 -9.00 11.18 21.10
C LYS A 97 -8.65 11.11 22.58
N SER A 98 -7.43 11.46 22.93
CA SER A 98 -7.08 11.70 24.33
C SER A 98 -7.94 12.87 24.81
N ASN A 99 -8.93 12.60 25.66
CA ASN A 99 -9.62 13.65 26.40
C ASN A 99 -8.63 14.22 27.42
N VAL A 100 -7.72 15.08 26.96
CA VAL A 100 -7.02 16.01 27.84
C VAL A 100 -7.97 17.20 28.00
N THR A 101 -8.92 17.08 28.92
CA THR A 101 -9.47 18.27 29.58
C THR A 101 -8.35 18.89 30.41
N SER A 102 -8.18 20.20 30.22
CA SER A 102 -7.16 21.09 30.80
C SER A 102 -6.83 20.86 32.27
#